data_AF-A0A3B8VTL0-F1
#
_entry.id   AF-A0A3B8VTL0-F1
#
_cell.length_a   1.000
_cell.length_b   1.000
_cell.length_c   1.000
_cell.angle_alpha   90.00
_cell.angle_beta   90.00
_cell.angle_gamma   90.00
#
_symmetry.space_group_name_H-M   'P 1'
#
loop_
_entity.id
_entity.type
_entity.pdbx_description
1 polymer ?
#
loop_
_entity_poly.entity_id
_entity_poly.type
_entity_poly.pdbx_seq_one_letter_code
_entity_poly.pdbx_strand_id
1 'polypeptide(L)'
;ADYVFIGHSHFDHIAGAEIIAANTGAKVIGSNETARVLIESGIPNDQLLRAQGGEHFRLSDDVTVRVYPSLHSCIWSTASSIPKEVVLGDYGLTEDQRWSSPRVRPQPSSDDPQEVREMA
;
A
#
# COMPACT_ATOMS: atom_id res chain seq x y z
N ALA A 1 1.25 2.44 -22.62
CA ALA A 1 0.30 1.48 -22.03
C ALA A 1 -1.01 2.21 -21.83
N ASP A 2 -2.14 1.52 -21.93
CA ASP A 2 -3.46 2.14 -21.74
C ASP A 2 -3.97 1.99 -20.30
N TYR A 3 -3.57 0.90 -19.64
CA TYR A 3 -3.94 0.57 -18.26
C TYR A 3 -2.73 0.05 -17.46
N VAL A 4 -2.72 0.34 -16.16
CA VAL A 4 -1.81 -0.24 -15.16
C VAL A 4 -2.66 -0.85 -14.06
N PHE A 5 -2.40 -2.11 -13.69
CA PHE A 5 -3.11 -2.82 -12.63
C PHE A 5 -2.20 -3.01 -11.43
N ILE A 6 -2.60 -2.51 -10.27
CA ILE A 6 -1.82 -2.61 -9.03
C ILE A 6 -2.63 -3.43 -8.03
N GLY A 7 -2.15 -4.65 -7.77
CA GLY A 7 -2.83 -5.58 -6.88
C GLY A 7 -2.84 -5.12 -5.42
N HIS A 8 -1.74 -4.54 -4.95
CA HIS A 8 -1.63 -3.93 -3.63
C HIS A 8 -0.48 -2.91 -3.60
N SER A 9 -0.46 -2.03 -2.59
CA SER A 9 0.39 -0.84 -2.57
C SER A 9 1.73 -1.01 -1.84
N HIS A 10 2.32 -2.21 -1.84
CA HIS A 10 3.70 -2.34 -1.39
C HIS A 10 4.64 -1.71 -2.42
N PHE A 11 5.79 -1.21 -1.93
CA PHE A 11 6.77 -0.50 -2.74
C PHE A 11 7.17 -1.29 -3.99
N ASP A 12 7.42 -2.59 -3.85
CA ASP A 12 7.83 -3.49 -4.93
C ASP A 12 6.76 -3.73 -6.01
N HIS A 13 5.51 -3.34 -5.74
CA HIS A 13 4.40 -3.44 -6.69
C HIS A 13 3.92 -2.08 -7.22
N ILE A 14 4.09 -1.00 -6.46
CA ILE A 14 3.59 0.34 -6.82
C ILE A 14 4.67 1.26 -7.41
N ALA A 15 5.93 1.09 -7.03
CA ALA A 15 7.00 1.98 -7.44
C ALA A 15 7.19 1.97 -8.97
N GLY A 16 7.27 3.15 -9.58
CA GLY A 16 7.41 3.35 -11.02
C GLY A 16 6.07 3.38 -11.76
N ALA A 17 4.95 3.02 -11.13
CA ALA A 17 3.63 3.15 -11.74
C ALA A 17 3.28 4.61 -12.05
N GLU A 18 3.73 5.54 -11.20
CA GLU A 18 3.63 6.98 -11.41
C GLU A 18 4.37 7.42 -12.68
N ILE A 19 5.56 6.89 -12.94
CA ILE A 19 6.35 7.22 -14.14
C ILE A 19 5.60 6.72 -15.38
N ILE A 20 5.10 5.49 -15.36
CA ILE A 20 4.35 4.92 -16.48
C ILE A 20 3.06 5.71 -16.72
N ALA A 21 2.28 5.99 -15.67
CA ALA A 21 1.01 6.69 -15.77
C ALA A 21 1.18 8.12 -16.26
N ALA A 22 2.18 8.86 -15.76
CA ALA A 22 2.48 10.21 -16.19
C ALA A 22 2.95 10.27 -17.65
N ASN A 23 3.83 9.34 -18.06
CA ASN A 23 4.39 9.36 -19.41
C ASN A 23 3.41 8.89 -20.49
N THR A 24 2.42 8.07 -20.14
CA THR A 24 1.54 7.43 -21.11
C THR A 24 0.08 7.88 -21.06
N GLY A 25 -0.35 8.52 -19.96
CA GLY A 25 -1.76 8.80 -19.74
C GLY A 25 -2.60 7.57 -19.34
N ALA A 26 -1.96 6.43 -19.05
CA ALA A 26 -2.63 5.20 -18.67
C ALA A 26 -3.59 5.40 -17.48
N LYS A 27 -4.74 4.72 -17.51
CA LYS A 27 -5.60 4.63 -16.32
C LYS A 27 -5.02 3.60 -15.35
N VAL A 28 -4.92 3.94 -14.08
CA VAL A 28 -4.42 3.04 -13.03
C VAL A 28 -5.60 2.47 -12.27
N ILE A 29 -5.70 1.13 -12.25
CA ILE A 29 -6.71 0.40 -11.49
C ILE A 29 -6.04 -0.17 -10.24
N GLY A 30 -6.49 0.25 -9.06
CA GLY A 30 -5.89 -0.15 -7.79
C GLY A 30 -6.72 0.28 -6.58
N SER A 31 -6.21 -0.01 -5.38
CA SER A 31 -6.92 0.28 -4.13
C SER A 31 -7.01 1.79 -3.82
N ASN A 32 -7.80 2.16 -2.81
CA ASN A 32 -7.77 3.54 -2.28
C ASN A 32 -6.37 3.95 -1.81
N GLU A 33 -5.58 3.02 -1.26
CA GLU A 33 -4.21 3.33 -0.86
C GLU A 33 -3.32 3.56 -2.07
N THR A 34 -3.51 2.78 -3.14
CA THR A 34 -2.82 3.01 -4.42
C THR A 34 -3.12 4.40 -4.95
N ALA A 35 -4.40 4.79 -4.95
CA ALA A 35 -4.80 6.11 -5.41
C ALA A 35 -4.22 7.23 -4.54
N ARG A 36 -4.17 7.07 -3.20
CA ARG A 36 -3.56 8.04 -2.29
C ARG A 36 -2.10 8.29 -2.64
N VAL A 37 -1.28 7.22 -2.72
CA VAL A 37 0.15 7.31 -3.04
C VAL A 37 0.39 7.94 -4.41
N LEU A 38 -0.42 7.59 -5.43
CA LEU A 38 -0.24 8.13 -6.77
C LEU A 38 -0.70 9.59 -6.89
N ILE A 39 -1.73 10.02 -6.14
CA ILE A 39 -2.11 11.44 -6.05
C ILE A 39 -0.97 12.24 -5.43
N GLU A 40 -0.37 11.74 -4.35
CA GLU A 40 0.80 12.37 -3.71
C GLU A 40 2.00 12.43 -4.66
N SER A 41 2.08 11.48 -5.60
CA SER A 41 3.09 11.45 -6.67
C SER A 41 2.73 12.30 -7.90
N GLY A 42 1.64 13.06 -7.85
CA GLY A 42 1.23 13.99 -8.92
C GLY A 42 0.36 13.40 -10.02
N ILE A 43 -0.15 12.17 -9.87
CA ILE A 43 -1.05 11.56 -10.86
C ILE A 43 -2.46 12.17 -10.72
N PRO A 44 -3.04 12.69 -11.82
CA PRO A 44 -4.40 13.21 -11.84
C PRO A 44 -5.44 12.19 -11.35
N ASN A 45 -6.38 12.63 -10.52
CA ASN A 45 -7.40 11.75 -9.94
C ASN A 45 -8.31 11.10 -10.99
N ASP A 46 -8.49 11.71 -12.17
CA ASP A 46 -9.26 11.13 -13.27
C ASP A 46 -8.52 9.96 -13.96
N GLN A 47 -7.19 9.85 -13.81
CA GLN A 47 -6.43 8.67 -14.23
C GLN A 47 -6.61 7.48 -13.28
N LEU A 48 -7.20 7.67 -12.10
CA LEU A 48 -7.23 6.67 -11.03
C LEU A 48 -8.61 6.03 -10.91
N LEU A 49 -8.70 4.74 -11.22
CA LEU A 49 -9.90 3.93 -11.07
C LEU A 49 -9.75 3.07 -9.80
N ARG A 50 -10.40 3.52 -8.73
CA ARG A 50 -10.32 2.86 -7.42
C ARG A 50 -11.14 1.58 -7.41
N ALA A 51 -10.58 0.51 -6.87
CA ALA A 51 -11.21 -0.79 -6.69
C ALA A 51 -11.00 -1.32 -5.27
N GLN A 52 -12.03 -1.88 -4.65
CA GLN A 52 -12.00 -2.51 -3.32
C GLN A 52 -12.37 -3.99 -3.34
N GLY A 53 -12.72 -4.52 -4.51
CA GLY A 53 -13.20 -5.87 -4.70
C GLY A 53 -14.66 -5.87 -5.15
N GLY A 54 -14.92 -6.55 -6.25
CA GLY A 54 -16.24 -6.68 -6.87
C GLY A 54 -16.41 -5.84 -8.13
N GLU A 55 -15.59 -4.80 -8.35
CA GLU A 55 -15.66 -3.94 -9.54
C GLU A 55 -15.38 -4.74 -10.82
N HIS A 56 -16.11 -4.40 -11.89
CA HIS A 56 -15.96 -4.99 -13.21
C HIS A 56 -15.75 -3.86 -14.22
N PHE A 57 -14.50 -3.73 -14.68
CA PHE A 57 -14.09 -2.71 -15.63
C PHE A 57 -14.11 -3.25 -17.05
N ARG A 58 -14.63 -2.46 -17.99
CA ARG A 58 -14.45 -2.70 -19.41
C ARG A 58 -13.22 -1.93 -19.88
N LEU A 59 -12.26 -2.64 -20.50
CA LEU A 59 -11.04 -2.03 -21.03
C LEU A 59 -11.16 -1.72 -22.53
N SER A 60 -11.87 -2.58 -23.26
CA SER A 60 -12.23 -2.45 -24.68
C SER A 60 -13.53 -3.22 -24.95
N ASP A 61 -13.98 -3.27 -26.21
CA ASP A 61 -15.22 -3.98 -26.58
C ASP A 61 -15.17 -5.48 -26.20
N ASP A 62 -13.98 -6.09 -26.30
CA ASP A 62 -13.78 -7.53 -26.11
C ASP A 62 -13.09 -7.90 -24.79
N VAL A 63 -12.60 -6.92 -24.02
CA VAL A 63 -11.82 -7.17 -22.80
C VAL A 63 -12.45 -6.51 -21.58
N THR A 64 -12.68 -7.31 -20.55
CA THR A 64 -13.11 -6.84 -19.24
C THR A 64 -12.26 -7.45 -18.14
N VAL A 65 -12.16 -6.75 -17.01
CA VAL A 65 -11.43 -7.19 -15.82
C VAL A 65 -12.33 -7.07 -14.60
N ARG A 66 -12.39 -8.13 -13.81
CA ARG A 66 -13.11 -8.14 -12.53
C ARG A 66 -12.11 -8.23 -11.38
N VAL A 67 -12.24 -7.32 -10.42
CA VAL A 67 -11.39 -7.27 -9.23
C VAL A 67 -12.01 -8.14 -8.15
N TYR A 68 -11.20 -8.97 -7.50
CA TYR A 68 -11.61 -9.78 -6.35
C TYR A 68 -10.79 -9.36 -5.13
N PRO A 69 -11.42 -9.25 -3.95
CA PRO A 69 -10.69 -8.98 -2.72
C PRO A 69 -9.83 -10.19 -2.36
N SER A 70 -8.60 -9.94 -1.95
CA SER A 70 -7.69 -10.96 -1.42
C SER A 70 -7.04 -10.44 -0.15
N LEU A 71 -6.84 -11.34 0.82
CA LEU A 71 -5.98 -11.07 1.95
C LEU A 71 -4.51 -11.06 1.48
N HIS A 72 -3.72 -10.19 2.11
CA HIS A 72 -2.28 -10.04 1.88
C HIS A 72 -1.53 -10.17 3.22
N SER A 73 -0.24 -9.84 3.26
CA SER A 73 0.54 -9.83 4.49
C SER A 73 0.01 -8.84 5.53
N CYS A 74 0.06 -9.20 6.82
CA CYS A 74 -0.22 -8.30 7.93
C CYS A 74 0.95 -7.34 8.16
N ILE A 75 0.86 -6.13 7.58
CA ILE A 75 1.90 -5.09 7.63
C ILE A 75 2.06 -4.50 9.05
N TRP A 76 1.04 -4.64 9.91
CA TRP A 76 1.11 -4.24 11.32
C TRP A 76 1.51 -5.38 12.25
N SER A 77 2.35 -6.30 11.80
CA SER A 77 3.07 -7.13 12.74
C SER A 77 4.15 -6.26 13.38
N THR A 78 4.08 -6.05 14.70
CA THR A 78 5.19 -5.49 15.51
C THR A 78 6.39 -6.43 15.59
N ALA A 79 6.43 -7.42 14.71
CA ALA A 79 7.44 -8.44 14.66
C ALA A 79 8.82 -7.83 14.43
N SER A 80 9.69 -8.03 15.42
CA SER A 80 11.13 -7.88 15.34
C SER A 80 11.70 -8.33 13.98
N SER A 81 12.56 -7.50 13.39
CA SER A 81 13.29 -7.81 12.16
C SER A 81 14.54 -8.67 12.39
N ILE A 82 14.70 -9.25 13.59
CA ILE A 82 15.84 -10.09 13.95
C ILE A 82 15.82 -11.39 13.12
N PRO A 83 16.86 -11.66 12.30
CA PRO A 83 16.96 -12.90 11.55
C PRO A 83 17.04 -14.11 12.47
N LYS A 84 16.35 -15.21 12.10
CA LYS A 84 16.32 -16.53 12.77
C LYS A 84 15.45 -16.66 14.02
N GLU A 85 14.71 -15.63 14.40
CA GLU A 85 13.65 -15.76 15.41
C GLU A 85 12.29 -15.93 14.74
N VAL A 86 11.45 -16.82 15.29
CA VAL A 86 10.05 -16.93 14.87
C VAL A 86 9.31 -15.76 15.50
N VAL A 87 8.94 -14.80 14.67
CA VAL A 87 8.21 -13.64 15.16
C VAL A 87 6.76 -13.73 14.71
N LEU A 88 5.92 -14.18 15.65
CA LEU A 88 4.50 -14.38 15.42
C LEU A 88 3.69 -13.08 15.46
N GLY A 89 4.28 -11.98 15.92
CA GLY A 89 3.58 -10.72 16.15
C GLY A 89 2.35 -10.94 17.04
N ASP A 90 1.22 -10.41 16.62
CA ASP A 90 -0.05 -10.52 17.33
C ASP A 90 -0.90 -11.74 16.90
N TYR A 91 -0.25 -12.83 16.50
CA TYR A 91 -0.95 -14.05 16.11
C TYR A 91 -1.73 -14.64 17.31
N GLY A 92 -3.04 -14.83 17.14
CA GLY A 92 -3.92 -15.35 18.19
C GLY A 92 -4.46 -14.31 19.17
N LEU A 93 -4.07 -13.03 19.06
CA LEU A 93 -4.65 -11.94 19.84
C LEU A 93 -5.91 -11.38 19.18
N THR A 94 -6.89 -11.00 19.99
CA THR A 94 -8.04 -10.22 19.57
C THR A 94 -7.66 -8.74 19.36
N GLU A 95 -8.43 -7.99 18.58
CA GLU A 95 -8.13 -6.57 18.28
C GLU A 95 -8.08 -5.68 19.54
N ASP A 96 -8.88 -5.96 20.57
CA ASP A 96 -8.81 -5.26 21.87
C ASP A 96 -7.53 -5.58 22.64
N GLN A 97 -7.03 -6.82 22.55
CA GLN A 97 -5.74 -7.24 23.13
C GLN A 97 -4.56 -6.61 22.40
N ARG A 98 -4.67 -6.45 21.07
CA ARG A 98 -3.68 -5.72 20.26
C ARG A 98 -3.59 -4.26 20.66
N TRP A 99 -4.74 -3.60 20.85
CA TRP A 99 -4.78 -2.17 21.15
C TRP A 99 -4.33 -1.82 22.58
N SER A 100 -4.48 -2.77 23.52
CA SER A 100 -4.08 -2.61 24.92
C SER A 100 -2.61 -2.95 25.18
N SER A 101 -1.91 -3.55 24.22
CA SER A 101 -0.48 -3.81 24.31
C SER A 101 0.31 -2.50 24.18
N PRO A 102 1.21 -2.16 25.12
CA PRO A 102 2.01 -0.94 25.02
C PRO A 102 2.90 -1.06 23.79
N ARG A 103 2.57 -0.31 22.72
CA ARG A 103 3.42 -0.19 21.54
C ARG A 103 4.77 0.29 22.04
N VAL A 104 5.78 -0.58 22.02
CA VAL A 104 7.16 -0.16 22.22
C VAL A 104 7.49 0.70 21.00
N ARG A 105 7.20 2.00 21.08
CA ARG A 105 7.93 2.96 20.25
C ARG A 105 9.39 2.77 20.65
N PRO A 106 10.30 2.46 19.73
CA PRO A 106 11.71 2.64 20.02
C PRO A 106 11.85 4.07 20.53
N GLN A 107 12.29 4.22 21.79
CA GLN A 107 12.73 5.52 22.26
C GLN A 107 13.96 5.83 21.40
N PRO A 108 14.02 6.97 20.68
CA PRO A 108 15.22 7.32 19.94
C PRO A 108 16.40 7.29 20.91
N SER A 109 17.46 6.58 20.52
CA SER A 109 18.68 6.57 21.32
C SER A 109 19.31 7.96 21.28
N SER A 110 20.10 8.34 22.28
CA SER A 110 20.83 9.62 22.26
C SER A 110 21.82 9.75 21.08
N ASP A 111 22.09 8.64 20.38
CA ASP A 111 23.00 8.56 19.24
C ASP A 111 22.25 8.55 17.89
N ASP A 112 20.91 8.59 17.88
CA ASP A 112 20.16 8.72 16.63
C ASP A 112 20.35 10.13 16.05
N PRO A 113 20.76 10.27 14.78
CA PRO A 113 20.75 11.56 14.13
C PRO A 113 19.33 12.12 14.17
N GLN A 114 19.19 13.35 14.67
CA GLN A 114 17.89 14.02 14.76
C GLN A 114 17.22 14.00 13.38
N GLU A 115 16.14 13.22 13.24
CA GLU A 115 15.34 13.20 12.03
C GLU A 115 14.96 14.63 11.65
N VAL A 116 15.30 14.98 10.41
CA VAL A 116 14.91 16.22 9.77
C VAL A 116 13.39 16.26 9.77
N ARG A 117 12.82 17.15 10.58
CA ARG A 117 11.39 17.51 10.49
C ARG A 117 11.18 18.22 9.15
N GLU A 118 10.68 17.51 8.15
CA GLU A 118 9.99 18.18 7.05
C GLU A 118 8.64 18.66 7.57
N MET A 119 8.56 19.99 7.75
CA MET A 119 7.32 20.72 8.02
C MET A 119 6.76 21.22 6.70
N ALA A 120 5.46 20.92 6.50
CA ALA A 120 4.50 21.50 5.54
C ALA A 120 4.66 21.10 4.06
#